data_AF-A0A553BQQ0-F1
#
_entry.id   AF-A0A553BQQ0-F1
#
_cell.length_a   1.000
_cell.length_b   1.000
_cell.length_c   1.000
_cell.angle_alpha   90.00
_cell.angle_beta   90.00
_cell.angle_gamma   90.00
#
_symmetry.space_group_name_H-M   'P 1'
#
loop_
_entity.id
_entity.type
_entity.pdbx_description
1 polymer ?
#
loop_
_entity_poly.entity_id
_entity_poly.type
_entity_poly.pdbx_seq_one_letter_code
_entity_poly.pdbx_strand_id
1 'polypeptide(L)'
;MKIQENYFYKLDNSKEVKVIWKKYDKACILEIGIDYPTAIVDIDRLTGIELTEKHLENLGFKKEDDAFWLKLNESWQYLELNHNADDTDNLFVGYITTEQIEKNKIDPIFLNHINFIHEIQSLFYSLRGNDLVFSYAVL
;
A
#
# COMPACT_ATOMS: atom_id res chain seq x y z
N MET A 1 8.30 -17.23 11.40
CA MET A 1 8.58 -16.30 10.30
C MET A 1 7.32 -16.26 9.44
N LYS A 2 6.52 -15.18 9.51
CA LYS A 2 5.28 -15.09 8.72
C LYS A 2 5.67 -14.92 7.25
N ILE A 3 5.13 -15.79 6.39
CA ILE A 3 5.27 -15.67 4.94
C ILE A 3 4.47 -14.42 4.56
N GLN A 4 5.15 -13.40 4.02
CA GLN A 4 4.49 -12.26 3.40
C GLN A 4 4.10 -12.67 2.00
N GLU A 5 2.79 -12.82 1.77
CA GLU A 5 2.20 -13.26 0.51
C GLU A 5 1.53 -12.06 -0.18
N ASN A 6 1.46 -12.08 -1.52
CA ASN A 6 0.61 -11.18 -2.33
C ASN A 6 1.04 -9.71 -2.52
N TYR A 7 2.34 -9.43 -2.61
CA TYR A 7 2.85 -8.07 -2.87
C TYR A 7 3.39 -7.88 -4.27
N PHE A 8 3.25 -6.69 -4.83
CA PHE A 8 3.75 -6.34 -6.16
C PHE A 8 5.11 -5.64 -6.07
N TYR A 9 6.08 -6.10 -6.88
CA TYR A 9 7.46 -5.59 -6.96
C TYR A 9 7.89 -5.41 -8.41
N LYS A 10 8.96 -4.65 -8.65
CA LYS A 10 9.69 -4.68 -9.92
C LYS A 10 10.86 -5.66 -9.83
N LEU A 11 10.96 -6.58 -10.78
CA LEU A 11 12.14 -7.40 -11.02
C LEU A 11 13.12 -6.62 -11.91
N ASP A 12 14.37 -6.49 -11.46
CA ASP A 12 15.44 -5.76 -12.14
C ASP A 12 15.02 -4.36 -12.61
N ASN A 13 14.19 -3.67 -11.81
CA ASN A 13 13.61 -2.35 -12.11
C ASN A 13 12.79 -2.25 -13.41
N SER A 14 12.46 -3.36 -14.07
CA SER A 14 11.89 -3.36 -15.42
C SER A 14 10.52 -4.01 -15.53
N LYS A 15 10.25 -5.05 -14.73
CA LYS A 15 9.07 -5.89 -14.89
C LYS A 15 8.29 -6.03 -13.60
N GLU A 16 6.99 -5.78 -13.63
CA GLU A 16 6.12 -6.01 -12.48
C GLU A 16 5.87 -7.50 -12.25
N VAL A 17 6.06 -7.91 -11.00
CA VAL A 17 5.93 -9.30 -10.57
C VAL A 17 5.20 -9.35 -9.23
N LYS A 18 4.39 -10.39 -9.05
CA LYS A 18 3.71 -10.64 -7.78
C LYS A 18 4.53 -11.63 -6.96
N VAL A 19 4.99 -11.22 -5.78
CA VAL A 19 5.72 -12.10 -4.87
C VAL A 19 4.73 -13.01 -4.15
N ILE A 20 4.91 -14.32 -4.34
CA ILE A 20 4.13 -15.37 -3.70
C ILE A 20 4.67 -15.65 -2.29
N TRP A 21 6.00 -15.77 -2.16
CA TRP A 21 6.65 -15.92 -0.87
C TRP A 21 8.09 -15.40 -0.91
N LYS A 22 8.62 -15.00 0.26
CA LYS A 22 10.03 -14.64 0.48
C LYS A 22 10.63 -15.49 1.59
N LYS A 23 11.86 -15.97 1.40
CA LYS A 23 12.60 -16.72 2.42
C LYS A 23 14.10 -16.46 2.28
N TYR A 24 14.71 -15.99 3.37
CA TYR A 24 16.14 -15.64 3.44
C TYR A 24 16.53 -14.62 2.37
N ASP A 25 17.21 -15.06 1.32
CA ASP A 25 17.75 -14.31 0.20
C ASP A 25 16.98 -14.56 -1.11
N LYS A 26 15.94 -15.40 -1.10
CA LYS A 26 15.17 -15.79 -2.28
C LYS A 26 13.70 -15.41 -2.18
N ALA A 27 13.11 -15.10 -3.33
CA ALA A 27 11.67 -14.91 -3.49
C ALA A 27 11.12 -15.77 -4.62
N CYS A 28 9.95 -16.35 -4.41
CA CYS A 28 9.15 -16.92 -5.49
C CYS A 28 8.20 -15.84 -6.02
N ILE A 29 8.26 -15.60 -7.32
CA ILE A 29 7.48 -14.58 -8.00
C ILE A 29 6.59 -15.21 -9.07
N LEU A 30 5.42 -14.61 -9.28
CA LEU A 30 4.56 -14.82 -10.42
C LEU A 30 4.74 -13.63 -11.37
N GLU A 31 5.06 -13.90 -12.63
CA GLU A 31 5.10 -12.86 -13.64
C GLU A 31 3.67 -12.49 -14.07
N ILE A 32 3.35 -11.19 -14.06
CA ILE A 32 2.01 -10.72 -14.44
C ILE A 32 1.84 -10.85 -15.95
N GLY A 33 0.69 -11.38 -16.39
CA GLY A 33 0.33 -11.52 -17.81
C GLY A 33 0.81 -12.82 -18.47
N ILE A 34 1.28 -13.79 -17.68
CA ILE A 34 1.63 -15.12 -18.18
C ILE A 34 0.94 -16.16 -17.31
N ASP A 35 0.25 -17.11 -17.93
CA ASP A 35 -0.69 -17.99 -17.22
C ASP A 35 -0.01 -18.91 -16.17
N TYR A 36 1.29 -19.21 -16.28
CA TYR A 36 1.96 -20.23 -15.44
C TYR A 36 3.47 -20.12 -15.08
N PRO A 37 4.24 -19.03 -15.27
CA PRO A 37 5.63 -19.02 -14.82
C PRO A 37 5.73 -18.48 -13.39
N THR A 38 6.05 -19.38 -12.47
CA THR A 38 6.69 -19.00 -11.21
C THR A 38 8.20 -19.10 -11.36
N ALA A 39 8.94 -18.12 -10.84
CA ALA A 39 10.39 -18.10 -10.84
C ALA A 39 10.94 -17.87 -9.43
N ILE A 40 12.09 -18.48 -9.12
CA ILE A 40 12.84 -18.19 -7.89
C ILE A 40 13.93 -17.20 -8.25
N VAL A 41 13.92 -16.04 -7.60
CA VAL A 41 14.88 -14.95 -7.82
C VAL A 41 15.52 -14.52 -6.51
N ASP A 42 16.68 -13.88 -6.60
CA ASP A 42 17.29 -13.20 -5.46
C ASP A 42 16.45 -11.98 -5.04
N ILE A 43 16.34 -11.76 -3.73
CA ILE A 43 15.53 -10.66 -3.17
C ILE A 43 16.09 -9.28 -3.52
N ASP A 44 17.41 -9.15 -3.68
CA ASP A 44 18.10 -7.90 -4.04
C ASP A 44 17.72 -7.39 -5.44
N ARG A 45 17.20 -8.27 -6.31
CA ARG A 45 16.67 -7.92 -7.63
C ARG A 45 15.25 -7.35 -7.58
N LEU A 46 14.61 -7.37 -6.42
CA LEU A 46 13.26 -6.86 -6.23
C LEU A 46 13.32 -5.43 -5.68
N THR A 47 12.66 -4.51 -6.38
CA THR A 47 12.48 -3.13 -5.92
C THR A 47 11.00 -2.80 -5.75
N GLY A 48 10.71 -1.83 -4.89
CA GLY A 48 9.35 -1.38 -4.63
C GLY A 48 8.71 -0.79 -5.89
N ILE A 49 7.42 -1.08 -6.11
CA ILE A 49 6.63 -0.33 -7.09
C ILE A 49 6.20 0.97 -6.41
N GLU A 50 6.56 2.10 -7.03
CA GLU A 50 6.16 3.43 -6.56
C GLU A 50 4.64 3.53 -6.43
N LEU A 51 4.22 4.11 -5.33
CA LEU A 51 2.82 4.39 -5.06
C LEU A 51 2.34 5.50 -6.00
N THR A 52 1.16 5.31 -6.60
CA THR A 52 0.55 6.31 -7.49
C THR A 52 -0.88 6.59 -7.03
N GLU A 53 -1.45 7.71 -7.45
CA GLU A 53 -2.85 8.04 -7.15
C GLU A 53 -3.81 6.92 -7.59
N LYS A 54 -3.60 6.37 -8.79
CA LYS A 54 -4.38 5.24 -9.32
C LYS A 54 -4.30 4.01 -8.41
N HIS A 55 -3.14 3.75 -7.81
CA HIS A 55 -3.01 2.68 -6.83
C HIS A 55 -3.90 2.99 -5.63
N LEU A 56 -3.82 4.18 -5.04
CA LEU A 56 -4.63 4.57 -3.89
C LEU A 56 -6.14 4.48 -4.16
N GLU A 57 -6.60 4.95 -5.31
CA GLU A 57 -8.01 4.83 -5.73
C GLU A 57 -8.46 3.36 -5.79
N ASN A 58 -7.65 2.48 -6.37
CA ASN A 58 -7.92 1.04 -6.41
C ASN A 58 -7.95 0.39 -5.02
N LEU A 59 -7.28 0.99 -4.03
CA LEU A 59 -7.31 0.56 -2.62
C LEU A 59 -8.52 1.12 -1.85
N GLY A 60 -9.37 1.92 -2.51
CA GLY A 60 -10.57 2.51 -1.93
C GLY A 60 -10.33 3.85 -1.22
N PHE A 61 -9.14 4.45 -1.38
CA PHE A 61 -8.93 5.82 -0.93
C PHE A 61 -9.75 6.79 -1.81
N LYS A 62 -10.29 7.82 -1.18
CA LYS A 62 -10.96 8.93 -1.84
C LYS A 62 -10.05 10.15 -1.78
N LYS A 63 -9.80 10.77 -2.91
CA LYS A 63 -9.08 12.05 -2.96
C LYS A 63 -10.03 13.18 -2.56
N GLU A 64 -9.67 13.93 -1.53
CA GLU A 64 -10.35 15.16 -1.10
C GLU A 64 -9.28 16.23 -0.87
N ASP A 65 -9.38 17.33 -1.61
CA ASP A 65 -8.34 18.35 -1.73
C ASP A 65 -6.96 17.75 -2.07
N ASP A 66 -5.93 18.02 -1.26
CA ASP A 66 -4.56 17.53 -1.45
C ASP A 66 -4.28 16.21 -0.70
N ALA A 67 -5.31 15.57 -0.13
CA ALA A 67 -5.18 14.38 0.70
C ALA A 67 -6.01 13.18 0.18
N PHE A 68 -5.56 11.99 0.51
CA PHE A 68 -6.27 10.74 0.27
C PHE A 68 -6.82 10.16 1.55
N TRP A 69 -8.11 9.85 1.56
CA TRP A 69 -8.84 9.42 2.75
C TRP A 69 -9.39 8.01 2.61
N LEU A 70 -9.17 7.18 3.62
CA LEU A 70 -9.74 5.83 3.70
C LEU A 70 -10.44 5.62 5.04
N LYS A 71 -11.74 5.35 4.99
CA LYS A 71 -12.52 4.98 6.18
C LYS A 71 -12.14 3.56 6.63
N LEU A 72 -11.67 3.42 7.87
CA LEU A 72 -11.19 2.17 8.45
C LEU A 72 -12.26 1.31 9.12
N ASN A 73 -13.38 1.87 9.55
CA ASN A 73 -14.50 1.12 10.11
C ASN A 73 -15.76 2.00 10.20
N GLU A 74 -16.87 1.38 10.62
CA GLU A 74 -18.11 2.08 10.94
C GLU A 74 -17.95 3.06 12.10
N SER A 75 -16.98 2.84 12.99
CA SER A 75 -16.62 3.70 14.13
C SER A 75 -15.91 5.00 13.74
N TRP A 76 -16.05 5.41 12.47
CA TRP A 76 -15.61 6.70 11.94
C TRP A 76 -14.14 7.06 12.21
N GLN A 77 -13.29 6.07 12.02
CA GLN A 77 -11.84 6.19 11.99
C GLN A 77 -11.36 6.27 10.55
N TYR A 78 -10.38 7.13 10.28
CA TYR A 78 -9.88 7.42 8.96
C TYR A 78 -8.36 7.31 8.92
N LEU A 79 -7.85 6.77 7.80
CA LEU A 79 -6.49 7.06 7.36
C LEU A 79 -6.53 8.26 6.42
N GLU A 80 -5.63 9.19 6.66
CA GLU A 80 -5.27 10.25 5.74
C GLU A 80 -3.88 9.93 5.18
N LEU A 81 -3.69 10.05 3.87
CA LEU A 81 -2.37 10.13 3.25
C LEU A 81 -2.25 11.51 2.64
N ASN A 82 -1.23 12.25 3.02
CA ASN A 82 -1.08 13.63 2.61
C ASN A 82 0.40 13.92 2.36
N HIS A 83 0.67 14.89 1.51
CA HIS A 83 2.03 15.33 1.21
C HIS A 83 2.53 16.19 2.35
N ASN A 84 3.77 15.96 2.77
CA ASN A 84 4.38 16.88 3.71
C ASN A 84 4.53 18.25 3.04
N ALA A 85 4.26 19.34 3.77
CA ALA A 85 4.40 20.69 3.25
C ALA A 85 5.82 20.97 2.70
N ASP A 86 6.81 20.30 3.27
CA ASP A 86 8.23 20.43 2.90
C ASP A 86 8.73 19.30 1.97
N ASP A 87 7.92 18.28 1.71
CA ASP A 87 8.31 17.10 0.92
C ASP A 87 7.10 16.54 0.15
N THR A 88 7.00 16.96 -1.11
CA THR A 88 5.91 16.57 -2.02
C THR A 88 6.08 15.16 -2.58
N ASP A 89 7.24 14.54 -2.45
CA ASP A 89 7.49 13.23 -3.04
C ASP A 89 7.06 12.10 -2.09
N ASN A 90 6.98 12.40 -0.79
CA ASN A 90 6.67 11.42 0.25
C ASN A 90 5.28 11.67 0.85
N LEU A 91 4.44 10.64 0.84
CA LEU A 91 3.16 10.64 1.55
C LEU A 91 3.39 10.26 3.01
N PHE A 92 2.87 11.06 3.95
CA PHE A 92 2.78 10.66 5.35
C PHE A 92 1.40 10.08 5.64
N VAL A 93 1.31 9.22 6.66
CA VAL A 93 0.05 8.63 7.08
C VAL A 93 -0.44 9.30 8.34
N GLY A 94 -1.62 9.92 8.30
CA GLY A 94 -2.35 10.38 9.46
C GLY A 94 -3.42 9.37 9.88
N TYR A 95 -3.54 9.13 11.19
CA TYR A 95 -4.72 8.49 11.76
C TYR A 95 -5.63 9.54 12.43
N ILE A 96 -6.88 9.60 11.99
CA ILE A 96 -7.84 10.62 12.42
C ILE A 96 -9.14 9.95 12.89
N THR A 97 -9.71 10.49 13.96
CA THR A 97 -11.02 10.08 14.49
C THR A 97 -12.07 11.18 14.27
N THR A 98 -13.34 10.81 14.20
CA THR A 98 -14.41 11.81 14.00
C THR A 98 -14.56 12.77 15.17
N GLU A 99 -14.23 12.35 16.39
CA GLU A 99 -14.19 13.26 17.54
C GLU A 99 -13.18 14.41 17.32
N GLN A 100 -12.06 14.13 16.65
CA GLN A 100 -11.06 15.15 16.27
C GLN A 100 -11.59 16.08 15.17
N ILE A 101 -12.30 15.52 14.18
CA ILE A 101 -12.95 16.29 13.10
C ILE A 101 -14.04 17.21 13.68
N GLU A 102 -14.96 16.66 14.48
CA GLU A 102 -16.08 17.40 15.08
C GLU A 102 -15.63 18.52 16.03
N LYS A 103 -14.50 18.32 16.72
CA LYS A 103 -13.94 19.33 17.63
C LYS A 103 -13.04 20.35 16.91
N ASN A 104 -12.87 20.26 15.58
CA ASN A 104 -11.85 21.01 14.83
C ASN A 104 -10.45 20.92 15.49
N LYS A 105 -10.13 19.76 16.06
CA LYS A 105 -8.86 19.45 16.69
C LYS A 105 -8.27 18.23 16.00
N ILE A 106 -7.86 18.43 14.76
CA ILE A 106 -7.15 17.41 13.99
C ILE A 106 -5.71 17.41 14.51
N ASP A 107 -5.42 16.54 15.48
CA ASP A 107 -4.07 16.15 15.86
C ASP A 107 -3.83 14.75 15.26
N PRO A 108 -3.48 14.65 13.97
CA PRO A 108 -3.30 13.35 13.35
C PRO A 108 -2.10 12.67 14.00
N ILE A 109 -2.24 11.38 14.30
CA ILE A 109 -1.08 10.57 14.68
C ILE A 109 -0.35 10.27 13.38
N PHE A 110 0.81 10.90 13.20
CA PHE A 110 1.67 10.67 12.06
C PHE A 110 2.39 9.33 12.19
N LEU A 111 2.19 8.46 11.20
CA LEU A 111 2.96 7.25 10.99
C LEU A 111 3.96 7.49 9.84
N ASN A 112 4.95 6.61 9.72
CA ASN A 112 6.06 6.69 8.74
C ASN A 112 5.61 7.06 7.31
N HIS A 113 6.56 7.58 6.52
CA HIS A 113 6.40 7.82 5.09
C HIS A 113 6.10 6.53 4.31
N ILE A 114 5.27 6.64 3.28
CA ILE A 114 4.89 5.55 2.37
C ILE A 114 5.16 5.97 0.93
N ASN A 115 6.05 5.25 0.27
CA ASN A 115 6.51 5.54 -1.09
C ASN A 115 6.18 4.40 -2.06
N PHE A 116 5.91 3.20 -1.54
CA PHE A 116 5.70 2.01 -2.35
C PHE A 116 4.38 1.31 -2.04
N ILE A 117 3.82 0.64 -3.06
CA ILE A 117 2.54 -0.09 -2.95
C ILE A 117 2.57 -1.12 -1.81
N HIS A 118 3.68 -1.83 -1.64
CA HIS A 118 3.76 -2.90 -0.65
C HIS A 118 3.69 -2.37 0.79
N GLU A 119 4.11 -1.12 1.03
CA GLU A 119 4.04 -0.47 2.34
C GLU A 119 2.58 -0.14 2.70
N ILE A 120 1.81 0.43 1.76
CA ILE A 120 0.39 0.72 2.00
C ILE A 120 -0.45 -0.57 2.14
N GLN A 121 -0.13 -1.62 1.38
CA GLN A 121 -0.77 -2.93 1.52
C GLN A 121 -0.47 -3.56 2.90
N SER A 122 0.78 -3.45 3.38
CA SER A 122 1.16 -3.93 4.70
C SER A 122 0.45 -3.17 5.82
N LEU A 123 0.34 -1.85 5.68
CA LEU A 123 -0.42 -1.01 6.60
C LEU A 123 -1.90 -1.43 6.62
N PHE A 124 -2.53 -1.57 5.46
CA PHE A 124 -3.93 -1.98 5.37
C PHE A 124 -4.18 -3.35 6.00
N TYR A 125 -3.30 -4.34 5.72
CA TYR A 125 -3.38 -5.66 6.35
C TYR A 125 -3.30 -5.57 7.87
N SER A 126 -2.36 -4.75 8.38
CA SER A 126 -2.18 -4.56 9.82
C SER A 126 -3.40 -3.91 10.49
N LEU A 127 -4.12 -3.06 9.76
CA LEU A 127 -5.30 -2.34 10.27
C LEU A 127 -6.61 -3.12 10.12
N ARG A 128 -6.75 -3.92 9.07
CA ARG A 128 -8.00 -4.62 8.74
C ARG A 128 -7.98 -6.12 9.03
N GLY A 129 -6.80 -6.70 9.23
CA GLY A 129 -6.62 -8.14 9.45
C GLY A 129 -6.86 -9.01 8.21
N ASN A 130 -7.08 -8.41 7.05
CA ASN A 130 -7.33 -9.09 5.78
C ASN A 130 -6.39 -8.54 4.70
N ASP A 131 -5.94 -9.42 3.79
CA ASP A 131 -5.13 -9.03 2.63
C ASP A 131 -5.93 -8.11 1.70
N LEU A 132 -5.22 -7.20 1.05
CA LEU A 132 -5.78 -6.29 0.08
C LEU A 132 -5.97 -7.03 -1.26
N VAL A 133 -7.21 -7.36 -1.58
CA VAL A 133 -7.58 -7.96 -2.86
C VAL A 133 -7.90 -6.84 -3.83
N PHE A 134 -7.06 -6.65 -4.85
CA PHE A 134 -7.41 -5.77 -5.97
C PHE A 134 -8.68 -6.28 -6.64
N SER A 135 -9.74 -5.47 -6.62
CA SER A 135 -10.91 -5.70 -7.45
C SER A 135 -10.54 -5.33 -8.89
N TYR A 136 -10.05 -6.30 -9.66
CA TYR A 136 -10.08 -6.18 -11.11
C TYR A 136 -11.56 -6.24 -11.51
N ALA A 137 -12.19 -5.08 -11.71
CA ALA A 137 -13.42 -5.02 -12.46
C ALA A 137 -13.10 -5.55 -13.87
N VAL A 138 -13.52 -6.78 -14.13
CA VAL A 138 -13.60 -7.30 -15.50
C VAL A 138 -14.65 -6.45 -16.19
N LEU A 139 -14.21 -5.60 -17.11
CA LEU A 139 -15.08 -4.88 -18.05
C LEU A 139 -15.76 -5.88 -18.99
#